data_AF-A0A1R4A9X3-F1
#
_entry.id   AF-A0A1R4A9X3-F1
#
_cell.length_a   1.000
_cell.length_b   1.000
_cell.length_c   1.000
_cell.angle_alpha   90.00
_cell.angle_beta   90.00
_cell.angle_gamma   90.00
#
_symmetry.space_group_name_H-M   'P 1'
#
loop_
_entity.id
_entity.type
_entity.pdbx_description
1 polymer ?
#
loop_
_entity_poly.entity_id
_entity_poly.type
_entity_poly.pdbx_seq_one_letter_code
_entity_poly.pdbx_strand_id
1 'polypeptide(L)'
;MAQFTPSEFRVFNIYIIIKWISKCIIHSFFTKVNIMNEERMPLYGPVIFVGNHNNQFIDACLMIHAINRQISFLTAEKSMKRNVIGHFAKLAGCIPVKRPQDLKYRGLGNIIFENTRVKGVNTRFLIDINVGDKITIDSVASQVVEIISETELILDSPLNINCTDMIKGMSFKILPKVNQTEVYDKTTTSLINGNAIAIFPEGGSHDRSTLLPLKPGVVLMAIYALMAGAEDVVIVPVGLGYSNTHNLQSNATLCYGDAITVSKEDCEEFQKDRRSVISRILAHVEKGLKSCIVTAPNHEIKEWINLCASLYPPERSVISNNKVNNLKQLVSKIFWAYTDSKETKELIEELKIYKEGLLKCNLHDDEVWLLKQSLHSATIMLFEHIIRLIYNVIMGLSFSPLWFPLHLISKILADRHRTMVMTTSSVKIEGGDVIASYKVIVLLVLLPLFNAFYGLVFGFFKYGDIKSMFMTMTVAISILPILYYINMRYVKNIPMLLRQLRIVPIIIMGRINVWRETEREIITLRAELQLLVRQFVYTMGPKVSENFLSELNSNFPKILVDSDTKRLLRNKDEWMPIFSRSYIENREEIL
;
A
#
# COMPACT_ATOMS: atom_id res chain seq x y z
N MET A 1 -37.99 -15.35 -4.00
CA MET A 1 -37.39 -14.64 -2.85
C MET A 1 -36.71 -15.69 -1.98
N ALA A 2 -35.38 -15.81 -2.08
CA ALA A 2 -34.62 -16.79 -1.29
C ALA A 2 -34.79 -16.50 0.21
N GLN A 3 -35.13 -17.53 0.99
CA GLN A 3 -35.30 -17.46 2.44
C GLN A 3 -33.95 -17.24 3.10
N PHE A 4 -33.59 -15.97 3.34
CA PHE A 4 -32.46 -15.62 4.20
C PHE A 4 -32.78 -16.00 5.65
N THR A 5 -31.89 -16.73 6.31
CA THR A 5 -32.04 -17.08 7.73
C THR A 5 -31.93 -15.83 8.62
N PRO A 6 -32.56 -15.80 9.81
CA PRO A 6 -32.49 -14.65 10.72
C PRO A 6 -31.05 -14.27 11.16
N SER A 7 -30.12 -15.23 11.13
CA SER A 7 -28.68 -15.01 11.36
C SER A 7 -28.03 -14.25 10.20
N GLU A 8 -28.34 -14.60 8.95
CA GLU A 8 -27.81 -13.94 7.76
C GLU A 8 -28.35 -12.51 7.62
N PHE A 9 -29.62 -12.29 7.97
CA PHE A 9 -30.22 -10.95 7.97
C PHE A 9 -29.59 -9.99 9.00
N ARG A 10 -29.23 -10.49 10.20
CA ARG A 10 -28.49 -9.69 11.20
C ARG A 10 -27.07 -9.38 10.73
N VAL A 11 -26.39 -10.34 10.12
CA VAL A 11 -25.04 -10.14 9.57
C VAL A 11 -25.05 -9.10 8.43
N PHE A 12 -26.06 -9.11 7.57
CA PHE A 12 -26.18 -8.15 6.47
C PHE A 12 -26.31 -6.70 6.96
N ASN A 13 -27.21 -6.42 7.92
CA ASN A 13 -27.40 -5.07 8.46
C ASN A 13 -26.17 -4.57 9.23
N ILE A 14 -25.48 -5.46 9.94
CA ILE A 14 -24.26 -5.11 10.67
C ILE A 14 -23.10 -4.88 9.70
N TYR A 15 -23.02 -5.64 8.61
CA TYR A 15 -22.01 -5.44 7.59
C TYR A 15 -22.16 -4.07 6.90
N ILE A 16 -23.39 -3.57 6.69
CA ILE A 16 -23.63 -2.21 6.19
C ILE A 16 -22.98 -1.17 7.12
N ILE A 17 -23.13 -1.32 8.43
CA ILE A 17 -22.50 -0.43 9.42
C ILE A 17 -20.97 -0.54 9.34
N ILE A 18 -20.42 -1.74 9.23
CA ILE A 18 -18.96 -1.94 9.07
C ILE A 18 -18.46 -1.29 7.77
N LYS A 19 -19.21 -1.43 6.68
CA LYS A 19 -18.88 -0.81 5.40
C LYS A 19 -18.94 0.71 5.50
N TRP A 20 -19.94 1.26 6.19
CA TRP A 20 -20.03 2.69 6.46
C TRP A 20 -18.87 3.20 7.31
N ILE A 21 -18.52 2.52 8.41
CA ILE A 21 -17.35 2.85 9.25
C ILE A 21 -16.07 2.79 8.42
N SER A 22 -15.89 1.74 7.61
CA SER A 22 -14.72 1.60 6.73
C SER A 22 -14.66 2.75 5.71
N LYS A 23 -15.79 3.16 5.14
CA LYS A 23 -15.87 4.36 4.29
C LYS A 23 -15.44 5.61 5.05
N CYS A 24 -15.93 5.84 6.28
CA CYS A 24 -15.53 6.99 7.08
C CYS A 24 -14.03 7.01 7.39
N ILE A 25 -13.47 5.86 7.79
CA ILE A 25 -12.03 5.70 8.06
C ILE A 25 -11.22 6.03 6.79
N ILE A 26 -11.59 5.44 5.66
CA ILE A 26 -10.88 5.61 4.39
C ILE A 26 -10.96 7.06 3.91
N HIS A 27 -12.12 7.73 3.99
CA HIS A 27 -12.22 9.15 3.60
C HIS A 27 -11.49 10.09 4.56
N SER A 28 -11.42 9.74 5.85
CA SER A 28 -10.66 10.52 6.83
C SER A 28 -9.15 10.34 6.66
N PHE A 29 -8.71 9.13 6.30
CA PHE A 29 -7.29 8.81 6.15
C PHE A 29 -6.75 9.18 4.76
N PHE A 30 -7.53 9.01 3.70
CA PHE A 30 -7.11 9.30 2.32
C PHE A 30 -7.86 10.50 1.76
N THR A 31 -7.13 11.36 1.04
CA THR A 31 -7.75 12.52 0.39
C THR A 31 -8.53 12.09 -0.86
N LYS A 32 -7.92 11.20 -1.64
CA LYS A 32 -8.47 10.64 -2.85
C LYS A 32 -8.25 9.13 -2.82
N VAL A 33 -9.31 8.40 -3.11
CA VAL A 33 -9.29 6.95 -3.35
C VAL A 33 -9.65 6.75 -4.81
N ASN A 34 -8.75 6.12 -5.54
CA ASN A 34 -8.90 5.88 -6.97
C ASN A 34 -9.17 4.39 -7.20
N ILE A 35 -10.33 4.06 -7.76
CA ILE A 35 -10.71 2.68 -8.08
C ILE A 35 -10.51 2.49 -9.59
N MET A 36 -9.67 1.55 -9.97
CA MET A 36 -9.34 1.22 -11.35
C MET A 36 -9.99 -0.09 -11.75
N ASN A 37 -10.49 -0.13 -12.99
CA ASN A 37 -11.12 -1.29 -13.60
C ASN A 37 -12.33 -1.82 -12.81
N GLU A 38 -13.18 -0.93 -12.28
CA GLU A 38 -14.35 -1.32 -11.48
C GLU A 38 -15.30 -2.26 -12.26
N GLU A 39 -15.31 -2.17 -13.58
CA GLU A 39 -16.06 -3.05 -14.48
C GLU A 39 -15.64 -4.53 -14.41
N ARG A 40 -14.43 -4.83 -13.92
CA ARG A 40 -13.95 -6.22 -13.76
C ARG A 40 -14.44 -6.90 -12.48
N MET A 41 -15.21 -6.19 -11.64
CA MET A 41 -15.67 -6.68 -10.34
C MET A 41 -16.91 -7.61 -10.49
N PRO A 42 -16.80 -8.92 -10.16
CA PRO A 42 -17.91 -9.86 -10.34
C PRO A 42 -19.03 -9.66 -9.31
N LEU A 43 -20.22 -9.29 -9.77
CA LEU A 43 -21.37 -8.94 -8.93
C LEU A 43 -22.00 -10.14 -8.18
N TYR A 44 -21.92 -11.34 -8.76
CA TYR A 44 -22.55 -12.56 -8.24
C TYR A 44 -21.58 -13.75 -8.32
N GLY A 45 -21.98 -14.89 -7.74
CA GLY A 45 -21.22 -16.14 -7.76
C GLY A 45 -20.04 -16.19 -6.78
N PRO A 46 -19.44 -17.38 -6.58
CA PRO A 46 -18.31 -17.57 -5.68
C PRO A 46 -17.05 -16.84 -6.15
N VAL A 47 -16.51 -15.97 -5.31
CA VAL A 47 -15.35 -15.14 -5.67
C VAL A 47 -14.31 -15.10 -4.56
N ILE A 48 -13.04 -15.23 -4.94
CA ILE A 48 -11.90 -15.01 -4.05
C ILE A 48 -11.12 -13.78 -4.53
N PHE A 49 -11.21 -12.68 -3.77
CA PHE A 49 -10.38 -11.50 -3.97
C PHE A 49 -9.01 -11.72 -3.34
N VAL A 50 -7.96 -11.56 -4.15
CA VAL A 50 -6.57 -11.77 -3.74
C VAL A 50 -5.86 -10.42 -3.78
N GLY A 51 -5.40 -9.92 -2.63
CA GLY A 51 -4.72 -8.64 -2.54
C GLY A 51 -3.24 -8.74 -2.15
N ASN A 52 -2.42 -7.75 -2.55
CA ASN A 52 -1.11 -7.53 -1.92
C ASN A 52 -1.28 -6.85 -0.55
N HIS A 53 -0.34 -7.05 0.37
CA HIS A 53 -0.50 -6.58 1.75
C HIS A 53 0.54 -5.53 2.15
N ASN A 54 0.27 -4.27 1.82
CA ASN A 54 1.19 -3.16 2.12
C ASN A 54 0.86 -2.45 3.45
N ASN A 55 -0.40 -2.52 3.92
CA ASN A 55 -0.80 -1.99 5.22
C ASN A 55 -1.66 -3.01 5.98
N GLN A 56 -1.55 -3.08 7.29
CA GLN A 56 -2.31 -4.07 8.06
C GLN A 56 -3.84 -3.88 8.00
N PHE A 57 -4.39 -3.01 8.84
CA PHE A 57 -5.84 -2.85 8.98
C PHE A 57 -6.45 -2.02 7.83
N ILE A 58 -5.67 -1.09 7.28
CA ILE A 58 -6.13 -0.19 6.23
C ILE A 58 -6.40 -0.92 4.92
N ASP A 59 -5.62 -1.94 4.57
CA ASP A 59 -5.86 -2.74 3.36
C ASP A 59 -7.26 -3.37 3.39
N ALA A 60 -7.65 -3.94 4.54
CA ALA A 60 -8.98 -4.52 4.71
C ALA A 60 -10.08 -3.44 4.59
N CYS A 61 -9.92 -2.29 5.25
CA CYS A 61 -10.89 -1.19 5.14
C CYS A 61 -11.01 -0.67 3.70
N LEU A 62 -9.91 -0.60 2.95
CA LEU A 62 -9.88 -0.15 1.56
C LEU A 62 -10.61 -1.13 0.64
N MET A 63 -10.41 -2.43 0.83
CA MET A 63 -11.15 -3.46 0.10
C MET A 63 -12.64 -3.44 0.44
N ILE A 64 -13.03 -3.32 1.72
CA ILE A 64 -14.45 -3.19 2.13
C ILE A 64 -15.09 -1.92 1.53
N HIS A 65 -14.32 -0.83 1.46
CA HIS A 65 -14.76 0.42 0.87
C HIS A 65 -15.04 0.28 -0.64
N ALA A 66 -14.15 -0.36 -1.38
CA ALA A 66 -14.19 -0.44 -2.84
C ALA A 66 -15.04 -1.60 -3.39
N ILE A 67 -15.14 -2.73 -2.67
CA ILE A 67 -15.86 -3.90 -3.15
C ILE A 67 -17.35 -3.75 -2.83
N ASN A 68 -18.19 -3.85 -3.85
CA ASN A 68 -19.64 -3.69 -3.73
C ASN A 68 -20.39 -4.94 -3.20
N ARG A 69 -19.64 -5.94 -2.72
CA ARG A 69 -20.17 -7.15 -2.09
C ARG A 69 -19.79 -7.26 -0.61
N GLN A 70 -20.48 -8.13 0.10
CA GLN A 70 -20.03 -8.58 1.40
C GLN A 70 -18.80 -9.47 1.24
N ILE A 71 -17.70 -9.09 1.89
CA ILE A 71 -16.45 -9.86 1.85
C ILE A 71 -16.07 -10.37 3.23
N SER A 72 -15.73 -11.65 3.29
CA SER A 72 -15.18 -12.30 4.48
C SER A 72 -13.66 -12.42 4.38
N PHE A 73 -12.92 -11.85 5.32
CA PHE A 73 -11.45 -11.97 5.32
C PHE A 73 -10.97 -13.19 6.08
N LEU A 74 -9.89 -13.80 5.59
CA LEU A 74 -9.09 -14.73 6.37
C LEU A 74 -8.17 -13.96 7.32
N THR A 75 -8.49 -14.02 8.61
CA THR A 75 -7.84 -13.19 9.64
C THR A 75 -7.11 -14.07 10.65
N ALA A 76 -5.89 -13.70 11.03
CA ALA A 76 -5.14 -14.42 12.05
C ALA A 76 -5.94 -14.56 13.37
N GLU A 77 -5.99 -15.76 13.94
CA GLU A 77 -6.76 -16.02 15.16
C GLU A 77 -6.31 -15.12 16.34
N LYS A 78 -5.01 -14.80 16.41
CA LYS A 78 -4.47 -13.85 17.38
C LYS A 78 -5.12 -12.46 17.28
N SER A 79 -5.40 -11.98 16.07
CA SER A 79 -6.09 -10.70 15.84
C SER A 79 -7.58 -10.80 16.21
N MET A 80 -8.21 -11.95 15.97
CA MET A 80 -9.60 -12.23 16.33
C MET A 80 -9.86 -12.26 17.85
N LYS A 81 -8.82 -12.48 18.65
CA LYS A 81 -8.89 -12.48 20.13
C LYS A 81 -8.74 -11.09 20.76
N ARG A 82 -8.41 -10.05 19.98
CA ARG A 82 -8.31 -8.67 20.48
C ARG A 82 -9.70 -8.07 20.67
N ASN A 83 -9.94 -7.36 21.78
CA ASN A 83 -11.29 -6.90 22.15
C ASN A 83 -12.01 -6.09 21.06
N VAL A 84 -11.36 -5.07 20.50
CA VAL A 84 -11.98 -4.20 19.48
C VAL A 84 -11.95 -4.86 18.10
N ILE A 85 -10.75 -5.23 17.63
CA ILE A 85 -10.54 -5.77 16.28
C ILE A 85 -11.30 -7.09 16.09
N GLY A 86 -11.24 -7.96 17.09
CA GLY A 86 -11.91 -9.26 17.06
C GLY A 86 -13.43 -9.14 17.05
N HIS A 87 -14.00 -8.14 17.74
CA HIS A 87 -15.43 -7.90 17.69
C HIS A 87 -15.86 -7.46 16.28
N PHE A 88 -15.23 -6.43 15.71
CA PHE A 88 -15.54 -5.98 14.33
C PHE A 88 -15.28 -7.06 13.28
N ALA A 89 -14.20 -7.84 13.41
CA ALA A 89 -13.89 -8.91 12.47
C ALA A 89 -14.92 -10.05 12.52
N LYS A 90 -15.42 -10.42 13.72
CA LYS A 90 -16.52 -11.39 13.86
C LYS A 90 -17.80 -10.86 13.23
N LEU A 91 -18.13 -9.59 13.47
CA LEU A 91 -19.29 -8.93 12.88
C LEU A 91 -19.20 -8.82 11.35
N ALA A 92 -17.99 -8.68 10.81
CA ALA A 92 -17.73 -8.66 9.36
C ALA A 92 -17.78 -10.06 8.72
N GLY A 93 -17.93 -11.13 9.51
CA GLY A 93 -17.90 -12.51 9.01
C GLY A 93 -16.50 -13.00 8.65
N CYS A 94 -15.44 -12.47 9.28
CA CYS A 94 -14.08 -12.93 9.05
C CYS A 94 -13.87 -14.37 9.54
N ILE A 95 -13.11 -15.15 8.76
CA ILE A 95 -12.78 -16.54 9.06
C ILE A 95 -11.42 -16.58 9.80
N PRO A 96 -11.36 -17.13 11.04
CA PRO A 96 -10.12 -17.18 11.81
C PRO A 96 -9.16 -18.23 11.24
N VAL A 97 -7.88 -17.88 11.12
CA VAL A 97 -6.81 -18.77 10.67
C VAL A 97 -5.74 -18.90 11.75
N LYS A 98 -5.49 -20.13 12.17
CA LYS A 98 -4.36 -20.49 13.04
C LYS A 98 -3.06 -20.48 12.22
N ARG A 99 -2.07 -19.71 12.66
CA ARG A 99 -0.75 -19.68 12.01
C ARG A 99 0.28 -20.33 12.94
N PRO A 100 1.14 -21.24 12.44
CA PRO A 100 2.18 -21.87 13.28
C PRO A 100 3.09 -20.87 13.98
N GLN A 101 3.32 -19.72 13.33
CA GLN A 101 4.15 -18.63 13.84
C GLN A 101 3.57 -17.97 15.10
N ASP A 102 2.23 -17.92 15.22
CA ASP A 102 1.53 -17.31 16.35
C ASP A 102 1.49 -18.23 17.58
N LEU A 103 1.68 -19.53 17.37
CA LEU A 103 1.69 -20.58 18.40
C LEU A 103 3.12 -20.98 18.82
N LYS A 104 4.13 -20.20 18.41
CA LYS A 104 5.53 -20.47 18.70
C LYS A 104 5.81 -20.33 20.20
N TYR A 105 6.32 -21.39 20.83
CA TYR A 105 6.77 -21.38 22.23
C TYR A 105 8.22 -21.83 22.33
N ARG A 106 8.86 -21.49 23.46
CA ARG A 106 10.22 -21.93 23.78
C ARG A 106 10.14 -23.36 24.31
N GLY A 107 10.94 -24.27 23.74
CA GLY A 107 11.05 -25.64 24.25
C GLY A 107 11.76 -25.65 25.61
N LEU A 108 11.44 -26.63 26.46
CA LEU A 108 12.13 -26.84 27.72
C LEU A 108 13.49 -27.50 27.46
N GLY A 109 14.52 -27.03 28.14
CA GLY A 109 15.90 -27.51 27.96
C GLY A 109 16.60 -26.92 26.74
N ASN A 110 17.72 -27.54 26.39
CA ASN A 110 18.56 -27.17 25.27
C ASN A 110 18.76 -28.37 24.34
N ILE A 111 19.09 -28.10 23.07
CA ILE A 111 19.34 -29.16 22.10
C ILE A 111 20.75 -29.08 21.51
N ILE A 112 21.29 -30.25 21.26
CA ILE A 112 22.52 -30.52 20.53
C ILE A 112 22.09 -31.33 19.32
N PHE A 113 22.59 -31.00 18.14
CA PHE A 113 22.17 -31.68 16.92
C PHE A 113 23.40 -32.13 16.12
N GLU A 114 23.36 -33.38 15.68
CA GLU A 114 24.33 -33.98 14.77
C GLU A 114 23.56 -34.35 13.50
N ASN A 115 23.74 -33.55 12.44
CA ASN A 115 23.00 -33.66 11.18
C ASN A 115 21.48 -33.63 11.38
N THR A 116 20.81 -34.77 11.25
CA THR A 116 19.36 -34.96 11.38
C THR A 116 18.94 -35.45 12.75
N ARG A 117 19.88 -35.89 13.60
CA ARG A 117 19.57 -36.41 14.94
C ARG A 117 19.78 -35.32 15.97
N VAL A 118 18.78 -35.10 16.82
CA VAL A 118 18.78 -34.08 17.85
C VAL A 118 18.77 -34.76 19.22
N LYS A 119 19.77 -34.43 20.04
CA LYS A 119 19.89 -34.82 21.45
C LYS A 119 19.53 -33.64 22.34
N GLY A 120 18.60 -33.84 23.25
CA GLY A 120 18.15 -32.85 24.22
C GLY A 120 18.88 -32.98 25.56
N VAL A 121 19.23 -31.84 26.15
CA VAL A 121 19.76 -31.71 27.51
C VAL A 121 18.66 -31.06 28.36
N ASN A 122 18.18 -31.79 29.38
CA ASN A 122 17.04 -31.40 30.23
C ASN A 122 15.73 -31.14 29.45
N THR A 123 15.48 -31.92 28.41
CA THR A 123 14.29 -31.86 27.56
C THR A 123 13.26 -32.93 27.96
N ARG A 124 12.00 -32.72 27.57
CA ARG A 124 10.92 -33.72 27.66
C ARG A 124 10.18 -33.83 26.33
N PHE A 125 10.84 -34.40 25.32
CA PHE A 125 10.33 -34.38 23.95
C PHE A 125 9.02 -35.13 23.74
N LEU A 126 8.70 -36.17 24.51
CA LEU A 126 7.45 -36.92 24.33
C LEU A 126 6.20 -36.13 24.74
N ILE A 127 6.37 -35.16 25.64
CA ILE A 127 5.29 -34.28 26.12
C ILE A 127 5.28 -32.97 25.32
N ASP A 128 6.45 -32.40 25.05
CA ASP A 128 6.57 -31.05 24.52
C ASP A 128 6.41 -30.96 22.99
N ILE A 129 6.58 -32.06 22.26
CA ILE A 129 6.67 -32.09 20.79
C ILE A 129 5.77 -33.19 20.24
N ASN A 130 5.03 -32.88 19.17
CA ASN A 130 4.30 -33.87 18.40
C ASN A 130 4.99 -34.13 17.04
N VAL A 131 4.75 -35.32 16.49
CA VAL A 131 5.24 -35.67 15.15
C VAL A 131 4.67 -34.70 14.10
N GLY A 132 5.56 -34.10 13.31
CA GLY A 132 5.24 -33.07 12.32
C GLY A 132 5.34 -31.62 12.81
N ASP A 133 5.65 -31.38 14.08
CA ASP A 133 6.02 -30.06 14.58
C ASP A 133 7.36 -29.60 13.96
N LYS A 134 7.59 -28.29 13.92
CA LYS A 134 8.85 -27.73 13.41
C LYS A 134 9.69 -27.13 14.53
N ILE A 135 10.96 -27.49 14.59
CA ILE A 135 11.93 -26.90 15.51
C ILE A 135 12.65 -25.78 14.80
N THR A 136 12.79 -24.61 15.43
CA THR A 136 13.50 -23.45 14.88
C THR A 136 14.64 -23.00 15.80
N ILE A 137 15.83 -22.87 15.22
CA ILE A 137 17.03 -22.29 15.84
C ILE A 137 17.51 -21.17 14.92
N ASP A 138 17.72 -19.95 15.44
CA ASP A 138 18.25 -18.78 14.70
C ASP A 138 17.67 -18.56 13.29
N SER A 139 16.36 -18.83 13.13
CA SER A 139 15.56 -18.70 11.89
C SER A 139 15.61 -19.86 10.90
N VAL A 140 16.42 -20.90 11.14
CA VAL A 140 16.36 -22.16 10.37
C VAL A 140 15.36 -23.09 11.04
N ALA A 141 14.43 -23.65 10.26
CA ALA A 141 13.37 -24.52 10.75
C ALA A 141 13.38 -25.88 10.06
N SER A 142 13.38 -26.96 10.84
CA SER A 142 13.29 -28.35 10.36
C SER A 142 12.07 -29.04 10.97
N GLN A 143 11.47 -29.98 10.24
CA GLN A 143 10.30 -30.74 10.69
C GLN A 143 10.71 -32.01 11.43
N VAL A 144 10.01 -32.32 12.52
CA VAL A 144 10.19 -33.54 13.31
C VAL A 144 9.50 -34.71 12.61
N VAL A 145 10.28 -35.73 12.26
CA VAL A 145 9.80 -36.95 11.59
C VAL A 145 9.42 -38.00 12.62
N GLU A 146 10.29 -38.20 13.61
CA GLU A 146 10.13 -39.25 14.60
C GLU A 146 10.69 -38.79 15.95
N ILE A 147 10.04 -39.22 17.04
CA ILE A 147 10.46 -38.96 18.42
C ILE A 147 10.85 -40.31 19.01
N ILE A 148 12.13 -40.50 19.32
CA ILE A 148 12.67 -41.77 19.81
C ILE A 148 12.53 -41.86 21.33
N SER A 149 12.84 -40.77 22.04
CA SER A 149 12.83 -40.72 23.50
C SER A 149 12.65 -39.29 24.01
N GLU A 150 12.57 -39.10 25.34
CA GLU A 150 12.49 -37.78 25.98
C GLU A 150 13.68 -36.86 25.65
N THR A 151 14.79 -37.44 25.19
CA THR A 151 16.05 -36.76 24.89
C THR A 151 16.50 -36.95 23.44
N GLU A 152 15.81 -37.72 22.60
CA GLU A 152 16.21 -37.92 21.19
C GLU A 152 15.05 -37.82 20.20
N LEU A 153 15.25 -37.06 19.13
CA LEU A 153 14.33 -36.94 18.00
C LEU A 153 15.07 -36.87 16.66
N ILE A 154 14.37 -37.20 15.57
CA ILE A 154 14.87 -37.16 14.19
C ILE A 154 14.17 -36.05 13.40
N LEU A 155 14.96 -35.28 12.68
CA LEU A 155 14.52 -34.24 11.77
C LEU A 155 14.55 -34.71 10.31
N ASP A 156 13.68 -34.12 9.49
CA ASP A 156 13.56 -34.38 8.05
C ASP A 156 14.79 -33.90 7.27
N SER A 157 15.33 -32.74 7.66
CA SER A 157 16.51 -32.13 7.03
C SER A 157 17.50 -31.65 8.08
N PRO A 158 18.82 -31.78 7.83
CA PRO A 158 19.82 -31.29 8.77
C PRO A 158 19.70 -29.79 8.96
N LEU A 159 19.91 -29.34 10.20
CA LEU A 159 20.01 -27.91 10.51
C LEU A 159 21.41 -27.46 10.06
N ASN A 160 21.50 -26.72 8.94
CA ASN A 160 22.75 -26.20 8.38
C ASN A 160 23.37 -25.07 9.24
N ILE A 161 23.54 -25.30 10.53
CA ILE A 161 24.13 -24.38 11.51
C ILE A 161 25.21 -25.16 12.27
N ASN A 162 26.40 -24.58 12.45
CA ASN A 162 27.39 -25.20 13.34
C ASN A 162 26.96 -25.00 14.79
N CYS A 163 26.79 -26.08 15.54
CA CYS A 163 26.43 -26.02 16.95
C CYS A 163 27.59 -25.38 17.73
N THR A 164 27.41 -24.14 18.20
CA THR A 164 28.48 -23.35 18.83
C THR A 164 28.90 -23.88 20.21
N ASP A 165 27.99 -24.57 20.92
CA ASP A 165 28.20 -25.13 22.25
C ASP A 165 27.70 -26.58 22.35
N MET A 166 28.60 -27.55 22.16
CA MET A 166 28.31 -28.98 22.30
C MET A 166 28.11 -29.44 23.76
N ILE A 167 28.37 -28.58 24.75
CA ILE A 167 28.31 -28.91 26.19
C ILE A 167 27.04 -28.38 26.88
N LYS A 168 26.61 -27.15 26.54
CA LYS A 168 25.42 -26.52 27.14
C LYS A 168 24.18 -26.61 26.25
N GLY A 169 24.35 -26.87 24.94
CA GLY A 169 23.27 -26.93 23.95
C GLY A 169 22.65 -25.56 23.65
N MET A 170 21.93 -25.47 22.54
CA MET A 170 21.27 -24.23 22.10
C MET A 170 19.79 -24.21 22.52
N SER A 171 19.28 -23.04 22.88
CA SER A 171 17.85 -22.87 23.12
C SER A 171 17.08 -22.95 21.80
N PHE A 172 15.97 -23.67 21.79
CA PHE A 172 15.17 -23.86 20.59
C PHE A 172 13.72 -23.42 20.81
N LYS A 173 13.02 -23.18 19.69
CA LYS A 173 11.61 -22.82 19.69
C LYS A 173 10.83 -23.83 18.86
N ILE A 174 9.66 -24.23 19.35
CA ILE A 174 8.78 -25.21 18.71
C ILE A 174 7.65 -24.47 18.00
N LEU A 175 7.36 -24.87 16.78
CA LEU A 175 6.22 -24.42 15.98
C LEU A 175 5.29 -25.61 15.77
N PRO A 176 4.13 -25.64 16.42
CA PRO A 176 3.23 -26.77 16.32
C PRO A 176 2.59 -26.89 14.93
N LYS A 177 2.34 -28.13 14.48
CA LYS A 177 1.60 -28.42 13.27
C LYS A 177 0.15 -28.01 13.44
N VAL A 178 -0.29 -27.06 12.62
CA VAL A 178 -1.67 -26.55 12.67
C VAL A 178 -2.56 -27.35 11.73
N ASN A 179 -3.67 -27.88 12.24
CA ASN A 179 -4.74 -28.44 11.43
C ASN A 179 -5.51 -27.30 10.74
N GLN A 180 -5.48 -27.26 9.41
CA GLN A 180 -6.13 -26.24 8.59
C GLN A 180 -7.52 -26.66 8.07
N THR A 181 -7.98 -27.88 8.36
CA THR A 181 -9.23 -28.45 7.84
C THR A 181 -10.43 -27.56 8.14
N GLU A 182 -10.55 -27.08 9.39
CA GLU A 182 -11.64 -26.19 9.81
C GLU A 182 -11.74 -24.89 8.97
N VAL A 183 -10.59 -24.35 8.54
CA VAL A 183 -10.54 -23.15 7.70
C VAL A 183 -11.02 -23.48 6.29
N TYR A 184 -10.58 -24.61 5.73
CA TYR A 184 -11.02 -25.05 4.40
C TYR A 184 -12.52 -25.39 4.38
N ASP A 185 -13.06 -26.00 5.44
CA ASP A 185 -14.49 -26.31 5.52
C ASP A 185 -15.36 -25.03 5.55
N LYS A 186 -14.95 -24.03 6.35
CA LYS A 186 -15.65 -22.74 6.44
C LYS A 186 -15.58 -21.96 5.14
N THR A 187 -14.41 -21.94 4.49
CA THR A 187 -14.23 -21.23 3.21
C THR A 187 -15.00 -21.93 2.08
N THR A 188 -14.98 -23.26 2.04
CA THR A 188 -15.77 -24.08 1.11
C THR A 188 -17.26 -23.81 1.26
N THR A 189 -17.79 -23.88 2.48
CA THR A 189 -19.21 -23.60 2.77
C THR A 189 -19.59 -22.18 2.33
N SER A 190 -18.73 -21.20 2.59
CA SER A 190 -18.96 -19.80 2.18
C SER A 190 -19.03 -19.65 0.66
N LEU A 191 -18.10 -20.28 -0.07
CA LEU A 191 -18.06 -20.25 -1.54
C LEU A 191 -19.24 -21.00 -2.16
N ILE A 192 -19.66 -22.15 -1.64
CA ILE A 192 -20.86 -22.86 -2.12
C ILE A 192 -22.10 -21.95 -2.07
N ASN A 193 -22.21 -21.12 -1.04
CA ASN A 193 -23.31 -20.16 -0.89
C ASN A 193 -23.17 -18.93 -1.82
N GLY A 194 -22.17 -18.89 -2.70
CA GLY A 194 -21.91 -17.78 -3.62
C GLY A 194 -21.37 -16.52 -2.94
N ASN A 195 -20.80 -16.63 -1.73
CA ASN A 195 -20.22 -15.49 -1.03
C ASN A 195 -18.83 -15.10 -1.58
N ALA A 196 -18.37 -13.90 -1.22
CA ALA A 196 -17.04 -13.44 -1.57
C ALA A 196 -16.06 -13.54 -0.39
N ILE A 197 -14.87 -14.04 -0.66
CA ILE A 197 -13.77 -14.15 0.31
C ILE A 197 -12.65 -13.22 -0.11
N ALA A 198 -12.01 -12.55 0.84
CA ALA A 198 -10.81 -11.75 0.60
C ALA A 198 -9.60 -12.33 1.35
N ILE A 199 -8.46 -12.43 0.67
CA ILE A 199 -7.22 -12.98 1.24
C ILE A 199 -5.99 -12.23 0.75
N PHE A 200 -5.00 -12.11 1.64
CA PHE A 200 -3.66 -11.67 1.34
C PHE A 200 -2.71 -12.89 1.34
N PRO A 201 -2.42 -13.49 0.17
CA PRO A 201 -1.73 -14.79 0.07
C PRO A 201 -0.25 -14.74 0.50
N GLU A 202 0.35 -13.56 0.63
CA GLU A 202 1.69 -13.36 1.21
C GLU A 202 1.74 -13.80 2.68
N GLY A 203 0.61 -13.70 3.39
CA GLY A 203 0.45 -14.12 4.78
C GLY A 203 1.01 -13.18 5.85
N GLY A 204 1.49 -12.00 5.45
CA GLY A 204 1.93 -10.91 6.31
C GLY A 204 2.10 -9.61 5.52
N SER A 205 2.04 -8.46 6.19
CA SER A 205 2.21 -7.15 5.56
C SER A 205 3.67 -6.72 5.46
N HIS A 206 4.02 -5.96 4.42
CA HIS A 206 5.39 -5.47 4.21
C HIS A 206 5.47 -4.15 3.42
N ASP A 207 6.58 -3.44 3.56
CA ASP A 207 6.86 -2.19 2.82
C ASP A 207 7.71 -2.38 1.54
N ARG A 208 7.95 -3.63 1.11
CA ARG A 208 8.79 -3.92 -0.08
C ARG A 208 8.16 -3.39 -1.37
N SER A 209 9.01 -3.06 -2.34
CA SER A 209 8.61 -2.67 -3.71
C SER A 209 8.21 -3.85 -4.61
N THR A 210 8.29 -5.07 -4.09
CA THR A 210 7.98 -6.34 -4.76
C THR A 210 7.01 -7.15 -3.93
N LEU A 211 6.30 -8.09 -4.57
CA LEU A 211 5.46 -9.07 -3.90
C LEU A 211 6.30 -10.13 -3.20
N LEU A 212 5.85 -10.60 -2.04
CA LEU A 212 6.34 -11.83 -1.45
C LEU A 212 5.77 -13.07 -2.17
N PRO A 213 6.44 -14.23 -2.06
CA PRO A 213 5.92 -15.49 -2.58
C PRO A 213 4.51 -15.78 -2.05
N LEU A 214 3.58 -16.06 -2.97
CA LEU A 214 2.20 -16.34 -2.64
C LEU A 214 2.06 -17.75 -2.06
N LYS A 215 1.16 -17.92 -1.10
CA LYS A 215 0.84 -19.23 -0.51
C LYS A 215 -0.23 -19.97 -1.32
N PRO A 216 -0.17 -21.32 -1.39
CA PRO A 216 -1.09 -22.12 -2.21
C PRO A 216 -2.54 -22.16 -1.68
N GLY A 217 -2.80 -21.64 -0.48
CA GLY A 217 -4.11 -21.70 0.18
C GLY A 217 -5.25 -21.12 -0.67
N VAL A 218 -4.98 -20.10 -1.49
CA VAL A 218 -5.98 -19.51 -2.41
C VAL A 218 -6.51 -20.55 -3.39
N VAL A 219 -5.61 -21.29 -4.03
CA VAL A 219 -5.96 -22.29 -5.05
C VAL A 219 -6.67 -23.47 -4.38
N LEU A 220 -6.18 -23.91 -3.21
CA LEU A 220 -6.80 -25.00 -2.46
C LEU A 220 -8.25 -24.70 -2.07
N MET A 221 -8.55 -23.47 -1.63
CA MET A 221 -9.93 -23.08 -1.30
C MET A 221 -10.85 -23.12 -2.53
N ALA A 222 -10.38 -22.64 -3.69
CA ALA A 222 -11.16 -22.68 -4.93
C ALA A 222 -11.44 -24.13 -5.36
N ILE A 223 -10.40 -24.98 -5.39
CA ILE A 223 -10.53 -26.38 -5.80
C ILE A 223 -11.41 -27.17 -4.82
N TYR A 224 -11.23 -27.02 -3.51
CA TYR A 224 -12.07 -27.73 -2.52
C TYR A 224 -13.54 -27.28 -2.57
N ALA A 225 -13.80 -26.00 -2.85
CA ALA A 225 -15.16 -25.52 -3.05
C ALA A 225 -15.83 -26.18 -4.27
N LEU A 226 -15.13 -26.25 -5.40
CA LEU A 226 -15.62 -26.91 -6.61
C LEU A 226 -15.85 -28.41 -6.40
N MET A 227 -14.91 -29.09 -5.73
CA MET A 227 -15.06 -30.52 -5.38
C MET A 227 -16.25 -30.78 -4.46
N ALA A 228 -16.62 -29.82 -3.62
CA ALA A 228 -17.78 -29.88 -2.75
C ALA A 228 -19.11 -29.47 -3.43
N GLY A 229 -19.07 -29.15 -4.73
CA GLY A 229 -20.26 -28.87 -5.54
C GLY A 229 -20.56 -27.38 -5.75
N ALA A 230 -19.62 -26.47 -5.49
CA ALA A 230 -19.78 -25.07 -5.87
C ALA A 230 -19.81 -24.89 -7.41
N GLU A 231 -20.42 -23.79 -7.85
CA GLU A 231 -20.25 -23.27 -9.22
C GLU A 231 -18.79 -22.83 -9.47
N ASP A 232 -18.47 -22.47 -10.72
CA ASP A 232 -17.15 -21.99 -11.11
C ASP A 232 -16.66 -20.86 -10.21
N VAL A 233 -15.51 -21.07 -9.54
CA VAL A 233 -14.95 -20.12 -8.58
C VAL A 233 -14.05 -19.14 -9.30
N VAL A 234 -14.32 -17.85 -9.15
CA VAL A 234 -13.53 -16.80 -9.79
C VAL A 234 -12.54 -16.20 -8.81
N ILE A 235 -11.26 -16.19 -9.18
CA ILE A 235 -10.20 -15.53 -8.42
C ILE A 235 -9.93 -14.15 -9.05
N VAL A 236 -10.06 -13.08 -8.28
CA VAL A 236 -9.85 -11.71 -8.75
C VAL A 236 -8.62 -11.10 -8.06
N PRO A 237 -7.52 -10.85 -8.78
CA PRO A 237 -6.39 -10.09 -8.27
C PRO A 237 -6.78 -8.63 -7.98
N VAL A 238 -6.38 -8.10 -6.82
CA VAL A 238 -6.66 -6.73 -6.38
C VAL A 238 -5.35 -6.07 -5.97
N GLY A 239 -4.87 -5.11 -6.76
CA GLY A 239 -3.68 -4.33 -6.44
C GLY A 239 -4.01 -3.14 -5.54
N LEU A 240 -3.37 -3.07 -4.37
CA LEU A 240 -3.43 -1.97 -3.43
C LEU A 240 -2.15 -1.12 -3.53
N GLY A 241 -2.30 0.13 -3.94
CA GLY A 241 -1.23 1.11 -4.10
C GLY A 241 -1.42 2.33 -3.20
N TYR A 242 -0.34 2.80 -2.59
CA TYR A 242 -0.33 3.97 -1.71
C TYR A 242 0.72 4.97 -2.18
N SER A 243 0.36 6.25 -2.29
CA SER A 243 1.37 7.29 -2.61
C SER A 243 2.33 7.52 -1.44
N ASN A 244 1.80 7.45 -0.21
CA ASN A 244 2.60 7.47 1.00
C ASN A 244 1.89 6.62 2.06
N THR A 245 2.59 5.63 2.59
CA THR A 245 2.06 4.60 3.48
C THR A 245 1.94 5.07 4.93
N HIS A 246 2.57 6.18 5.34
CA HIS A 246 2.62 6.59 6.76
C HIS A 246 1.86 7.87 7.08
N ASN A 247 1.69 8.73 6.07
CA ASN A 247 1.11 10.04 6.23
C ASN A 247 -0.42 9.98 6.17
N LEU A 248 -1.06 10.70 7.10
CA LEU A 248 -2.48 10.98 7.01
C LEU A 248 -2.73 11.85 5.77
N GLN A 249 -3.90 11.66 5.16
CA GLN A 249 -4.35 12.33 3.95
C GLN A 249 -3.50 12.06 2.71
N SER A 250 -2.91 10.88 2.59
CA SER A 250 -2.29 10.43 1.33
C SER A 250 -3.34 10.03 0.29
N ASN A 251 -2.92 9.54 -0.87
CA ASN A 251 -3.81 8.98 -1.89
C ASN A 251 -3.66 7.46 -1.91
N ALA A 252 -4.77 6.76 -2.09
CA ALA A 252 -4.82 5.31 -2.28
C ALA A 252 -5.36 4.98 -3.66
N THR A 253 -4.84 3.91 -4.26
CA THR A 253 -5.33 3.34 -5.51
C THR A 253 -5.64 1.87 -5.29
N LEU A 254 -6.80 1.43 -5.75
CA LEU A 254 -7.20 0.03 -5.80
C LEU A 254 -7.43 -0.33 -7.27
N CYS A 255 -6.81 -1.41 -7.74
CA CYS A 255 -6.92 -1.85 -9.13
C CYS A 255 -7.41 -3.30 -9.20
N TYR A 256 -8.51 -3.51 -9.90
CA TYR A 256 -8.98 -4.86 -10.21
C TYR A 256 -8.24 -5.41 -11.43
N GLY A 257 -7.68 -6.61 -11.27
CA GLY A 257 -7.03 -7.37 -12.32
C GLY A 257 -8.02 -8.21 -13.12
N ASP A 258 -7.48 -8.94 -14.09
CA ASP A 258 -8.27 -9.90 -14.86
C ASP A 258 -8.69 -11.08 -13.98
N ALA A 259 -9.97 -11.42 -14.08
CA ALA A 259 -10.57 -12.54 -13.37
C ALA A 259 -10.01 -13.87 -13.89
N ILE A 260 -9.65 -14.76 -12.96
CA ILE A 260 -9.13 -16.10 -13.25
C ILE A 260 -10.20 -17.10 -12.81
N THR A 261 -10.87 -17.72 -13.77
CA THR A 261 -11.88 -18.75 -13.50
C THR A 261 -11.18 -20.08 -13.19
N VAL A 262 -11.55 -20.71 -12.08
CA VAL A 262 -11.18 -22.09 -11.75
C VAL A 262 -12.39 -22.95 -12.06
N SER A 263 -12.20 -23.92 -12.96
CA SER A 263 -13.26 -24.75 -13.51
C SER A 263 -13.20 -26.18 -12.98
N LYS A 264 -14.22 -26.99 -13.29
CA LYS A 264 -14.23 -28.43 -12.95
C LYS A 264 -13.10 -29.21 -13.62
N GLU A 265 -12.63 -28.78 -14.79
CA GLU A 265 -11.49 -29.39 -15.48
C GLU A 265 -10.21 -29.30 -14.64
N ASP A 266 -10.00 -28.17 -13.96
CA ASP A 266 -8.87 -27.99 -13.04
C ASP A 266 -8.97 -28.95 -11.83
N CYS A 267 -10.18 -29.32 -11.40
CA CYS A 267 -10.38 -30.30 -10.33
C CYS A 267 -10.00 -31.72 -10.75
N GLU A 268 -10.35 -32.12 -11.98
CA GLU A 268 -9.97 -33.43 -12.53
C GLU A 268 -8.45 -33.54 -12.70
N GLU A 269 -7.81 -32.48 -13.19
CA GLU A 269 -6.34 -32.43 -13.30
C GLU A 269 -5.68 -32.42 -11.92
N PHE A 270 -6.26 -31.72 -10.94
CA PHE A 270 -5.77 -31.68 -9.56
C PHE A 270 -5.75 -33.06 -8.89
N GLN A 271 -6.71 -33.95 -9.21
CA GLN A 271 -6.71 -35.33 -8.73
C GLN A 271 -5.53 -36.14 -9.29
N LYS A 272 -5.07 -35.83 -10.50
CA LYS A 272 -3.92 -36.48 -11.15
C LYS A 272 -2.60 -35.89 -10.67
N ASP A 273 -2.43 -34.57 -10.75
CA ASP A 273 -1.23 -33.86 -10.31
C ASP A 273 -1.59 -32.56 -9.56
N ARG A 274 -1.59 -32.68 -8.23
CA ARG A 274 -1.86 -31.57 -7.31
C ARG A 274 -0.84 -30.42 -7.46
N ARG A 275 0.45 -30.73 -7.67
CA ARG A 275 1.51 -29.71 -7.61
C ARG A 275 1.51 -28.86 -8.86
N SER A 276 1.38 -29.49 -10.03
CA SER A 276 1.33 -28.77 -11.31
C SER A 276 0.16 -27.77 -11.36
N VAL A 277 -1.05 -28.20 -11.00
CA VAL A 277 -2.25 -27.35 -11.02
C VAL A 277 -2.13 -26.18 -10.05
N ILE A 278 -1.65 -26.43 -8.82
CA ILE A 278 -1.41 -25.35 -7.84
C ILE A 278 -0.43 -24.33 -8.40
N SER A 279 0.73 -24.78 -8.91
CA SER A 279 1.76 -23.88 -9.42
C SER A 279 1.27 -23.09 -10.63
N ARG A 280 0.52 -23.72 -11.55
CA ARG A 280 -0.07 -23.07 -12.73
C ARG A 280 -1.04 -21.94 -12.35
N ILE A 281 -2.05 -22.25 -11.52
CA ILE A 281 -3.05 -21.26 -11.10
C ILE A 281 -2.40 -20.15 -10.26
N LEU A 282 -1.49 -20.51 -9.35
CA LEU A 282 -0.81 -19.54 -8.49
C LEU A 282 0.08 -18.59 -9.31
N ALA A 283 0.76 -19.07 -10.36
CA ALA A 283 1.53 -18.24 -11.27
C ALA A 283 0.62 -17.25 -12.05
N HIS A 284 -0.57 -17.69 -12.46
CA HIS A 284 -1.56 -16.80 -13.07
C HIS A 284 -2.03 -15.71 -12.09
N VAL A 285 -2.31 -16.07 -10.84
CA VAL A 285 -2.68 -15.13 -9.78
C VAL A 285 -1.55 -14.13 -9.50
N GLU A 286 -0.30 -14.60 -9.45
CA GLU A 286 0.88 -13.75 -9.26
C GLU A 286 1.07 -12.76 -10.42
N LYS A 287 0.94 -13.24 -11.66
CA LYS A 287 0.98 -12.38 -12.85
C LYS A 287 -0.13 -11.33 -12.82
N GLY A 288 -1.35 -11.72 -12.44
CA GLY A 288 -2.50 -10.84 -12.27
C GLY A 288 -2.23 -9.75 -11.22
N LEU A 289 -1.76 -10.14 -10.03
CA LEU A 289 -1.41 -9.20 -8.96
C LEU A 289 -0.31 -8.21 -9.39
N LYS A 290 0.76 -8.71 -10.03
CA LYS A 290 1.85 -7.87 -10.55
C LYS A 290 1.36 -6.84 -11.56
N SER A 291 0.36 -7.18 -12.38
CA SER A 291 -0.22 -6.24 -13.33
C SER A 291 -1.03 -5.12 -12.66
N CYS A 292 -1.55 -5.34 -11.46
CA CYS A 292 -2.38 -4.36 -10.74
C CYS A 292 -1.57 -3.37 -9.89
N ILE A 293 -0.29 -3.66 -9.61
CA ILE A 293 0.56 -2.87 -8.72
C ILE A 293 1.76 -2.27 -9.47
N VAL A 294 2.27 -1.14 -8.97
CA VAL A 294 3.53 -0.58 -9.44
C VAL A 294 4.67 -1.20 -8.63
N THR A 295 5.38 -2.16 -9.22
CA THR A 295 6.56 -2.79 -8.61
C THR A 295 7.85 -2.09 -9.04
N ALA A 296 8.91 -2.25 -8.27
CA ALA A 296 10.25 -1.83 -8.65
C ALA A 296 11.31 -2.73 -8.00
N PRO A 297 12.51 -2.89 -8.61
CA PRO A 297 13.59 -3.69 -8.02
C PRO A 297 14.03 -3.18 -6.64
N ASN A 298 14.07 -1.85 -6.46
CA ASN A 298 14.39 -1.19 -5.19
C ASN A 298 13.55 0.09 -5.01
N HIS A 299 13.63 0.70 -3.83
CA HIS A 299 12.89 1.94 -3.52
C HIS A 299 13.35 3.12 -4.39
N GLU A 300 14.65 3.18 -4.70
CA GLU A 300 15.23 4.24 -5.52
C GLU A 300 14.67 4.26 -6.96
N ILE A 301 14.65 3.11 -7.63
CA ILE A 301 14.05 2.95 -8.96
C ILE A 301 12.55 3.26 -8.91
N LYS A 302 11.86 2.97 -7.82
CA LYS A 302 10.45 3.35 -7.66
C LYS A 302 10.26 4.87 -7.70
N GLU A 303 11.18 5.64 -7.11
CA GLU A 303 11.17 7.10 -7.19
C GLU A 303 11.44 7.58 -8.62
N TRP A 304 12.38 6.95 -9.34
CA TRP A 304 12.65 7.27 -10.74
C TRP A 304 11.45 6.95 -11.66
N ILE A 305 10.78 5.81 -11.47
CA ILE A 305 9.54 5.48 -12.18
C ILE A 305 8.47 6.56 -11.94
N ASN A 306 8.31 7.03 -10.70
CA ASN A 306 7.36 8.09 -10.38
C ASN A 306 7.71 9.41 -11.08
N LEU A 307 9.00 9.77 -11.15
CA LEU A 307 9.48 10.98 -11.81
C LEU A 307 9.33 10.89 -13.34
N CYS A 308 9.68 9.76 -13.95
CA CYS A 308 9.42 9.52 -15.37
C CYS A 308 7.92 9.66 -15.71
N ALA A 309 7.05 9.12 -14.85
CA ALA A 309 5.61 9.22 -15.05
C ALA A 309 5.05 10.64 -14.84
N SER A 310 5.73 11.53 -14.09
CA SER A 310 5.35 12.95 -13.99
C SER A 310 5.89 13.79 -15.16
N LEU A 311 7.04 13.41 -15.72
CA LEU A 311 7.68 14.10 -16.84
C LEU A 311 7.07 13.74 -18.21
N TYR A 312 6.65 12.50 -18.41
CA TYR A 312 6.15 12.05 -19.72
C TYR A 312 4.93 12.85 -20.25
N PRO A 313 3.87 13.11 -19.45
CA PRO A 313 2.66 13.72 -19.99
C PRO A 313 2.83 15.20 -20.39
N PRO A 314 2.03 15.71 -21.35
CA PRO A 314 2.10 17.11 -21.74
C PRO A 314 1.82 18.08 -20.59
N GLU A 315 2.52 19.22 -20.59
CA GLU A 315 2.31 20.23 -19.55
C GLU A 315 0.87 20.75 -19.58
N ARG A 316 0.32 21.04 -18.38
CA ARG A 316 -1.07 21.53 -18.19
C ARG A 316 -2.18 20.57 -18.63
N SER A 317 -1.86 19.34 -19.03
CA SER A 317 -2.89 18.33 -19.31
C SER A 317 -3.52 17.82 -18.01
N VAL A 318 -4.86 17.81 -17.95
CA VAL A 318 -5.59 17.22 -16.82
C VAL A 318 -5.72 15.73 -17.10
N ILE A 319 -4.91 14.93 -16.40
CA ILE A 319 -4.85 13.49 -16.62
C ILE A 319 -5.53 12.78 -15.46
N SER A 320 -6.39 11.82 -15.77
CA SER A 320 -7.00 10.94 -14.76
C SER A 320 -5.91 10.14 -14.02
N ASN A 321 -6.09 9.91 -12.72
CA ASN A 321 -5.17 9.10 -11.92
C ASN A 321 -4.97 7.68 -12.48
N ASN A 322 -6.01 7.10 -13.11
CA ASN A 322 -5.94 5.79 -13.77
C ASN A 322 -4.85 5.76 -14.85
N LYS A 323 -4.87 6.74 -15.76
CA LYS A 323 -3.86 6.88 -16.83
C LYS A 323 -2.45 7.08 -16.29
N VAL A 324 -2.29 7.87 -15.23
CA VAL A 324 -0.98 8.07 -14.58
C VAL A 324 -0.48 6.77 -13.95
N ASN A 325 -1.36 6.00 -13.31
CA ASN A 325 -0.98 4.71 -12.73
C ASN A 325 -0.64 3.67 -13.81
N ASN A 326 -1.42 3.61 -14.90
CA ASN A 326 -1.10 2.79 -16.07
C ASN A 326 0.28 3.13 -16.64
N LEU A 327 0.59 4.43 -16.77
CA LEU A 327 1.92 4.87 -17.21
C LEU A 327 3.03 4.40 -16.26
N LYS A 328 2.82 4.51 -14.94
CA LYS A 328 3.79 4.00 -13.95
C LYS A 328 4.00 2.50 -14.08
N GLN A 329 2.95 1.72 -14.36
CA GLN A 329 3.05 0.29 -14.61
C GLN A 329 3.83 0.00 -15.89
N LEU A 330 3.56 0.73 -16.98
CA LEU A 330 4.30 0.61 -18.25
C LEU A 330 5.79 0.91 -18.06
N VAL A 331 6.11 2.03 -17.42
CA VAL A 331 7.49 2.43 -17.13
C VAL A 331 8.16 1.40 -16.21
N SER A 332 7.46 0.92 -15.18
CA SER A 332 7.94 -0.16 -14.31
C SER A 332 8.34 -1.41 -15.09
N LYS A 333 7.54 -1.85 -16.08
CA LYS A 333 7.88 -3.00 -16.94
C LYS A 333 9.22 -2.78 -17.68
N ILE A 334 9.49 -1.56 -18.16
CA ILE A 334 10.77 -1.21 -18.81
C ILE A 334 11.93 -1.34 -17.82
N PHE A 335 11.81 -0.73 -16.64
CA PHE A 335 12.85 -0.78 -15.62
C PHE A 335 13.14 -2.21 -15.14
N TRP A 336 12.14 -3.10 -15.09
CA TRP A 336 12.34 -4.51 -14.78
C TRP A 336 13.08 -5.29 -15.87
N ALA A 337 12.75 -5.05 -17.14
CA ALA A 337 13.38 -5.75 -18.26
C ALA A 337 14.80 -5.26 -18.54
N TYR A 338 15.07 -3.97 -18.32
CA TYR A 338 16.30 -3.31 -18.74
C TYR A 338 16.97 -2.50 -17.62
N THR A 339 16.98 -3.02 -16.39
CA THR A 339 17.59 -2.34 -15.23
C THR A 339 19.05 -1.98 -15.48
N ASP A 340 19.84 -2.93 -16.01
CA ASP A 340 21.28 -2.79 -16.18
C ASP A 340 21.72 -2.26 -17.55
N SER A 341 20.76 -1.93 -18.42
CA SER A 341 21.06 -1.39 -19.75
C SER A 341 21.75 -0.03 -19.66
N LYS A 342 22.58 0.28 -20.67
CA LYS A 342 23.30 1.55 -20.74
C LYS A 342 22.32 2.72 -20.80
N GLU A 343 21.25 2.58 -21.59
CA GLU A 343 20.21 3.60 -21.77
C GLU A 343 19.47 3.92 -20.47
N THR A 344 19.18 2.90 -19.63
CA THR A 344 18.53 3.12 -18.33
C THR A 344 19.48 3.83 -17.36
N LYS A 345 20.78 3.50 -17.35
CA LYS A 345 21.77 4.14 -16.48
C LYS A 345 21.97 5.61 -16.85
N GLU A 346 22.09 5.92 -18.14
CA GLU A 346 22.16 7.30 -18.65
C GLU A 346 20.92 8.11 -18.26
N LEU A 347 19.71 7.55 -18.42
CA LEU A 347 18.49 8.20 -17.97
C LEU A 347 18.50 8.49 -16.45
N ILE A 348 18.94 7.52 -15.63
CA ILE A 348 18.99 7.70 -14.17
C ILE A 348 19.98 8.81 -13.77
N GLU A 349 21.13 8.91 -14.45
CA GLU A 349 22.10 9.98 -14.19
C GLU A 349 21.51 11.37 -14.46
N GLU A 350 20.82 11.54 -15.59
CA GLU A 350 20.15 12.80 -15.93
C GLU A 350 19.01 13.14 -14.95
N LEU A 351 18.20 12.14 -14.57
CA LEU A 351 17.15 12.32 -13.55
C LEU A 351 17.73 12.70 -12.19
N LYS A 352 18.90 12.18 -11.84
CA LYS A 352 19.60 12.49 -10.59
C LYS A 352 20.10 13.93 -10.59
N ILE A 353 20.73 14.39 -11.67
CA ILE A 353 21.17 15.79 -11.82
C ILE A 353 19.99 16.74 -11.62
N TYR A 354 18.86 16.44 -12.25
CA TYR A 354 17.65 17.25 -12.09
C TYR A 354 17.08 17.23 -10.67
N LYS A 355 17.01 16.07 -10.03
CA LYS A 355 16.54 15.96 -8.63
C LYS A 355 17.44 16.74 -7.67
N GLU A 356 18.76 16.70 -7.87
CA GLU A 356 19.71 17.51 -7.10
C GLU A 356 19.51 19.01 -7.35
N GLY A 357 19.23 19.43 -8.59
CA GLY A 357 18.87 20.80 -8.93
C GLY A 357 17.60 21.28 -8.23
N LEU A 358 16.54 20.45 -8.24
CA LEU A 358 15.30 20.71 -7.51
C LEU A 358 15.55 20.89 -6.01
N LEU A 359 16.36 20.03 -5.40
CA LEU A 359 16.70 20.11 -3.97
C LEU A 359 17.48 21.39 -3.63
N LYS A 360 18.45 21.79 -4.47
CA LYS A 360 19.22 23.03 -4.29
C LYS A 360 18.31 24.27 -4.29
N CYS A 361 17.32 24.31 -5.19
CA CYS A 361 16.33 25.39 -5.24
C CYS A 361 15.14 25.19 -4.28
N ASN A 362 15.12 24.08 -3.53
CA ASN A 362 14.03 23.69 -2.63
C ASN A 362 12.65 23.68 -3.33
N LEU A 363 12.63 23.20 -4.57
CA LEU A 363 11.45 23.09 -5.44
C LEU A 363 11.00 21.64 -5.56
N HIS A 364 9.70 21.44 -5.78
CA HIS A 364 9.16 20.16 -6.22
C HIS A 364 8.90 20.19 -7.74
N ASP A 365 8.91 19.02 -8.40
CA ASP A 365 8.65 18.92 -9.85
C ASP A 365 7.29 19.53 -10.24
N ASP A 366 6.26 19.35 -9.42
CA ASP A 366 4.92 19.91 -9.61
C ASP A 366 4.85 21.43 -9.42
N GLU A 367 5.93 22.07 -8.97
CA GLU A 367 6.04 23.51 -8.77
C GLU A 367 6.84 24.20 -9.90
N VAL A 368 7.56 23.45 -10.75
CA VAL A 368 8.44 24.04 -11.79
C VAL A 368 7.64 24.86 -12.82
N TRP A 369 6.38 24.52 -13.08
CA TRP A 369 5.53 25.30 -13.99
C TRP A 369 5.26 26.72 -13.50
N LEU A 370 5.39 27.00 -12.20
CA LEU A 370 5.24 28.34 -11.63
C LEU A 370 6.33 29.26 -12.17
N LEU A 371 7.55 28.75 -12.33
CA LEU A 371 8.70 29.52 -12.81
C LEU A 371 8.52 30.04 -14.26
N LYS A 372 7.63 29.40 -15.04
CA LYS A 372 7.31 29.78 -16.42
C LYS A 372 6.29 30.93 -16.52
N GLN A 373 5.75 31.43 -15.41
CA GLN A 373 4.72 32.47 -15.44
C GLN A 373 5.26 33.84 -15.83
N SER A 374 4.41 34.61 -16.52
CA SER A 374 4.68 36.02 -16.80
C SER A 374 4.54 36.87 -15.53
N LEU A 375 5.12 38.06 -15.51
CA LEU A 375 5.06 38.96 -14.35
C LEU A 375 3.61 39.28 -13.93
N HIS A 376 2.74 39.57 -14.89
CA HIS A 376 1.32 39.85 -14.63
C HIS A 376 0.57 38.63 -14.09
N SER A 377 0.86 37.44 -14.60
CA SER A 377 0.24 36.23 -14.08
C SER A 377 0.76 35.92 -12.68
N ALA A 378 2.06 36.10 -12.43
CA ALA A 378 2.67 35.90 -11.12
C ALA A 378 2.10 36.84 -10.06
N THR A 379 1.87 38.13 -10.37
CA THR A 379 1.25 39.07 -9.42
C THR A 379 -0.19 38.66 -9.06
N ILE A 380 -1.01 38.30 -10.04
CA ILE A 380 -2.38 37.81 -9.80
C ILE A 380 -2.35 36.53 -8.94
N MET A 381 -1.46 35.59 -9.29
CA MET A 381 -1.28 34.35 -8.52
C MET A 381 -0.86 34.63 -7.09
N LEU A 382 0.02 35.61 -6.84
CA LEU A 382 0.42 35.99 -5.49
C LEU A 382 -0.79 36.38 -4.63
N PHE A 383 -1.65 37.27 -5.14
CA PHE A 383 -2.88 37.66 -4.44
C PHE A 383 -3.83 36.48 -4.22
N GLU A 384 -4.03 35.65 -5.24
CA GLU A 384 -4.87 34.44 -5.16
C GLU A 384 -4.36 33.48 -4.08
N HIS A 385 -3.04 33.24 -4.02
CA HIS A 385 -2.44 32.32 -3.04
C HIS A 385 -2.49 32.91 -1.62
N ILE A 386 -2.34 34.23 -1.45
CA ILE A 386 -2.52 34.89 -0.15
C ILE A 386 -3.97 34.74 0.33
N ILE A 387 -4.95 35.04 -0.51
CA ILE A 387 -6.38 34.91 -0.17
C ILE A 387 -6.70 33.45 0.18
N ARG A 388 -6.22 32.49 -0.64
CA ARG A 388 -6.38 31.06 -0.36
C ARG A 388 -5.70 30.66 0.94
N LEU A 389 -4.50 31.16 1.22
CA LEU A 389 -3.79 30.85 2.46
C LEU A 389 -4.59 31.35 3.66
N ILE A 390 -5.04 32.61 3.66
CA ILE A 390 -5.85 33.19 4.73
C ILE A 390 -7.12 32.34 4.95
N TYR A 391 -7.82 32.01 3.88
CA TYR A 391 -9.02 31.18 3.95
C TYR A 391 -8.74 29.77 4.53
N ASN A 392 -7.69 29.09 4.04
CA ASN A 392 -7.31 27.75 4.54
C ASN A 392 -6.80 27.81 5.99
N VAL A 393 -6.15 28.90 6.41
CA VAL A 393 -5.68 29.09 7.79
C VAL A 393 -6.87 29.32 8.73
N ILE A 394 -7.82 30.18 8.37
CA ILE A 394 -9.03 30.41 9.20
C ILE A 394 -9.82 29.11 9.33
N MET A 395 -10.18 28.50 8.20
CA MET A 395 -10.99 27.27 8.19
C MET A 395 -10.23 26.06 8.76
N GLY A 396 -8.91 26.02 8.60
CA GLY A 396 -8.04 24.92 9.01
C GLY A 396 -7.49 25.03 10.43
N LEU A 397 -7.43 26.21 11.05
CA LEU A 397 -6.94 26.33 12.43
C LEU A 397 -8.06 26.52 13.46
N SER A 398 -9.30 26.84 13.04
CA SER A 398 -10.45 27.06 13.92
C SER A 398 -10.64 26.00 15.02
N PHE A 399 -10.57 24.70 14.67
CA PHE A 399 -10.73 23.59 15.62
C PHE A 399 -9.41 22.88 15.96
N SER A 400 -8.27 23.44 15.55
CA SER A 400 -6.94 22.84 15.78
C SER A 400 -6.63 22.50 17.23
N PRO A 401 -7.00 23.31 18.24
CA PRO A 401 -6.69 22.97 19.63
C PRO A 401 -7.37 21.67 20.10
N LEU A 402 -8.51 21.30 19.50
CA LEU A 402 -9.29 20.13 19.90
C LEU A 402 -8.77 18.83 19.27
N TRP A 403 -8.36 18.86 17.99
CA TRP A 403 -7.89 17.64 17.31
C TRP A 403 -6.37 17.48 17.31
N PHE A 404 -5.59 18.57 17.44
CA PHE A 404 -4.13 18.49 17.39
C PHE A 404 -3.53 17.58 18.48
N PRO A 405 -4.02 17.58 19.74
CA PRO A 405 -3.55 16.62 20.75
C PRO A 405 -3.81 15.16 20.35
N LEU A 406 -4.98 14.87 19.79
CA LEU A 406 -5.32 13.53 19.26
C LEU A 406 -4.35 13.10 18.17
N HIS A 407 -4.04 14.01 17.23
CA HIS A 407 -3.06 13.77 16.17
C HIS A 407 -1.67 13.48 16.75
N LEU A 408 -1.19 14.31 17.68
CA LEU A 408 0.14 14.15 18.30
C LEU A 408 0.26 12.84 19.08
N ILE A 409 -0.73 12.52 19.92
CA ILE A 409 -0.77 11.27 20.69
C ILE A 409 -0.78 10.07 19.76
N SER A 410 -1.61 10.09 18.70
CA SER A 410 -1.66 9.00 17.73
C SER A 410 -0.31 8.80 17.01
N LYS A 411 0.40 9.89 16.70
CA LYS A 411 1.73 9.86 16.06
C LYS A 411 2.77 9.25 16.99
N ILE A 412 2.84 9.69 18.25
CA ILE A 412 3.80 9.19 19.24
C ILE A 412 3.57 7.70 19.53
N LEU A 413 2.31 7.30 19.76
CA LEU A 413 1.98 5.91 20.05
C LEU A 413 2.27 4.99 18.85
N ALA A 414 1.98 5.46 17.62
CA ALA A 414 2.29 4.69 16.41
C ALA A 414 3.79 4.49 16.19
N ASP A 415 4.61 5.50 16.46
CA ASP A 415 6.06 5.37 16.32
C ASP A 415 6.67 4.46 17.38
N ARG A 416 6.18 4.52 18.63
CA ARG A 416 6.54 3.54 19.68
C ARG A 416 6.16 2.11 19.32
N HIS A 417 4.99 1.92 18.71
CA HIS A 417 4.57 0.59 18.26
C HIS A 417 5.41 0.11 17.07
N ARG A 418 5.80 1.01 16.15
CA ARG A 418 6.70 0.70 15.04
C ARG A 418 8.04 0.17 15.53
N THR A 419 8.68 0.85 16.48
CA THR A 419 9.98 0.41 17.02
C THR A 419 9.89 -0.97 17.68
N MET A 420 8.84 -1.24 18.45
CA MET A 420 8.59 -2.59 19.02
C MET A 420 8.43 -3.67 17.94
N VAL A 421 7.71 -3.38 16.86
CA VAL A 421 7.45 -4.36 15.81
C VAL A 421 8.70 -4.60 14.95
N MET A 422 9.53 -3.58 14.70
CA MET A 422 10.80 -3.73 14.01
C MET A 422 11.77 -4.64 14.77
N THR A 423 11.86 -4.52 16.10
CA THR A 423 12.74 -5.39 16.91
C THR A 423 12.26 -6.85 17.00
N THR A 424 10.96 -7.10 16.79
CA THR A 424 10.36 -8.43 16.92
C THR A 424 10.38 -9.23 15.61
N SER A 425 10.46 -8.57 14.45
CA SER A 425 10.21 -9.19 13.14
C SER A 425 11.40 -9.06 12.19
N SER A 426 11.93 -10.20 11.73
CA SER A 426 13.02 -10.24 10.74
C SER A 426 12.62 -9.77 9.33
N VAL A 427 11.32 -9.70 9.02
CA VAL A 427 10.83 -9.37 7.66
C VAL A 427 10.64 -7.86 7.44
N LYS A 428 10.59 -7.07 8.52
CA LYS A 428 10.21 -5.65 8.48
C LYS A 428 11.44 -4.77 8.41
N ILE A 429 11.52 -3.95 7.36
CA ILE A 429 12.68 -3.08 7.10
C ILE A 429 12.45 -1.69 7.71
N GLU A 430 11.33 -1.03 7.38
CA GLU A 430 11.02 0.33 7.88
C GLU A 430 9.86 0.36 8.90
N GLY A 431 9.07 -0.74 8.97
CA GLY A 431 7.93 -0.91 9.88
C GLY A 431 6.77 0.05 9.60
N GLY A 432 6.75 0.58 8.40
CA GLY A 432 5.86 1.60 7.93
C GLY A 432 4.41 1.14 7.73
N ASP A 433 4.26 -0.10 7.30
CA ASP A 433 3.02 -0.85 7.10
C ASP A 433 2.08 -0.87 8.33
N VAL A 434 2.66 -0.64 9.52
CA VAL A 434 1.94 -0.65 10.80
C VAL A 434 1.50 0.74 11.23
N ILE A 435 2.22 1.79 10.86
CA ILE A 435 2.05 3.14 11.42
C ILE A 435 0.63 3.64 11.17
N ALA A 436 0.20 3.59 9.91
CA ALA A 436 -1.09 4.10 9.49
C ALA A 436 -2.24 3.31 10.13
N SER A 437 -2.14 1.98 10.10
CA SER A 437 -3.10 1.07 10.72
C SER A 437 -3.24 1.31 12.22
N TYR A 438 -2.12 1.50 12.92
CA TYR A 438 -2.13 1.75 14.35
C TYR A 438 -2.69 3.13 14.70
N LYS A 439 -2.39 4.17 13.91
CA LYS A 439 -3.02 5.50 14.06
C LYS A 439 -4.54 5.40 13.98
N VAL A 440 -5.07 4.66 13.00
CA VAL A 440 -6.53 4.47 12.85
C VAL A 440 -7.12 3.77 14.07
N ILE A 441 -6.49 2.70 14.56
CA ILE A 441 -6.98 1.96 15.74
C ILE A 441 -6.98 2.85 16.98
N VAL A 442 -5.90 3.61 17.20
CA VAL A 442 -5.80 4.56 18.33
C VAL A 442 -6.87 5.64 18.22
N LEU A 443 -7.07 6.22 17.03
CA LEU A 443 -8.06 7.26 16.81
C LEU A 443 -9.49 6.75 16.97
N LEU A 444 -9.80 5.50 16.56
CA LEU A 444 -11.12 4.91 16.74
C LEU A 444 -11.54 4.83 18.21
N VAL A 445 -10.58 4.69 19.13
CA VAL A 445 -10.81 4.66 20.58
C VAL A 445 -10.71 6.05 21.21
N LEU A 446 -9.65 6.81 20.90
CA LEU A 446 -9.41 8.10 21.56
C LEU A 446 -10.37 9.20 21.11
N LEU A 447 -10.78 9.22 19.85
CA LEU A 447 -11.65 10.28 19.30
C LEU A 447 -13.02 10.34 20.01
N PRO A 448 -13.78 9.24 20.18
CA PRO A 448 -15.04 9.30 20.93
C PRO A 448 -14.82 9.65 22.41
N LEU A 449 -13.75 9.17 23.03
CA LEU A 449 -13.44 9.46 24.44
C LEU A 449 -13.12 10.94 24.66
N PHE A 450 -12.29 11.55 23.81
CA PHE A 450 -11.96 12.97 23.87
C PHE A 450 -13.18 13.83 23.58
N ASN A 451 -13.98 13.49 22.56
CA ASN A 451 -15.19 14.24 22.24
C ASN A 451 -16.24 14.14 23.35
N ALA A 452 -16.37 12.97 23.98
CA ALA A 452 -17.23 12.79 25.15
C ALA A 452 -16.76 13.68 26.31
N PHE A 453 -15.46 13.68 26.60
CA PHE A 453 -14.87 14.52 27.62
C PHE A 453 -15.11 16.02 27.34
N TYR A 454 -14.84 16.49 26.12
CA TYR A 454 -15.10 17.89 25.74
C TYR A 454 -16.56 18.27 25.85
N GLY A 455 -17.48 17.39 25.43
CA GLY A 455 -18.92 17.63 25.55
C GLY A 455 -19.38 17.69 27.00
N LEU A 456 -18.88 16.79 27.87
CA LEU A 456 -19.20 16.79 29.31
C LEU A 456 -18.71 18.07 29.99
N VAL A 457 -17.47 18.48 29.73
CA VAL A 457 -16.89 19.71 30.30
C VAL A 457 -17.69 20.93 29.84
N PHE A 458 -17.99 21.03 28.55
CA PHE A 458 -18.79 22.14 28.01
C PHE A 458 -20.21 22.18 28.60
N GLY A 459 -20.87 21.02 28.68
CA GLY A 459 -22.20 20.90 29.27
C GLY A 459 -22.23 21.32 30.74
N PHE A 460 -21.23 20.91 31.51
CA PHE A 460 -21.08 21.27 32.91
C PHE A 460 -20.92 22.78 33.09
N PHE A 461 -19.99 23.40 32.35
CA PHE A 461 -19.73 24.84 32.47
C PHE A 461 -20.89 25.73 32.00
N LYS A 462 -21.63 25.31 30.96
CA LYS A 462 -22.68 26.17 30.36
C LYS A 462 -24.06 25.97 30.97
N TYR A 463 -24.43 24.74 31.34
CA TYR A 463 -25.81 24.40 31.70
C TYR A 463 -25.96 23.84 33.11
N GLY A 464 -24.91 23.25 33.71
CA GLY A 464 -24.95 22.69 35.08
C GLY A 464 -25.84 21.45 35.27
N ASP A 465 -26.78 21.17 34.36
CA ASP A 465 -27.72 20.05 34.45
C ASP A 465 -27.19 18.76 33.82
N ILE A 466 -27.42 17.63 34.50
CA ILE A 466 -27.04 16.29 34.04
C ILE A 466 -27.63 15.97 32.65
N LYS A 467 -28.90 16.31 32.41
CA LYS A 467 -29.56 16.08 31.10
C LYS A 467 -28.85 16.85 29.98
N SER A 468 -28.52 18.11 30.22
CA SER A 468 -27.82 18.99 29.27
C SER A 468 -26.39 18.51 29.02
N MET A 469 -25.72 17.94 30.02
CA MET A 469 -24.40 17.31 29.87
C MET A 469 -24.43 16.09 28.93
N PHE A 470 -25.41 15.19 29.08
CA PHE A 470 -25.54 14.05 28.17
C PHE A 470 -25.90 14.47 26.74
N MET A 471 -26.75 15.50 26.59
CA MET A 471 -27.09 16.04 25.27
C MET A 471 -25.86 16.65 24.58
N THR A 472 -25.11 17.50 25.28
CA THR A 472 -23.89 18.13 24.74
C THR A 472 -22.80 17.10 24.44
N MET A 473 -22.65 16.06 25.26
CA MET A 473 -21.77 14.92 24.98
C MET A 473 -22.14 14.20 23.67
N THR A 474 -23.42 13.88 23.48
CA THR A 474 -23.91 13.18 22.28
C THR A 474 -23.71 14.01 21.03
N VAL A 475 -23.97 15.32 21.13
CA VAL A 475 -23.73 16.28 20.04
C VAL A 475 -22.23 16.38 19.73
N ALA A 476 -21.38 16.45 20.74
CA ALA A 476 -19.92 16.53 20.56
C ALA A 476 -19.37 15.29 19.86
N ILE A 477 -19.79 14.08 20.26
CA ILE A 477 -19.38 12.83 19.62
C ILE A 477 -19.80 12.77 18.14
N SER A 478 -20.95 13.37 17.80
CA SER A 478 -21.51 13.29 16.44
C SER A 478 -20.98 14.37 15.50
N ILE A 479 -20.87 15.62 15.97
CA ILE A 479 -20.56 16.79 15.12
C ILE A 479 -19.04 17.06 15.04
N LEU A 480 -18.32 16.97 16.16
CA LEU A 480 -16.89 17.31 16.19
C LEU A 480 -16.05 16.49 15.20
N PRO A 481 -16.27 15.17 14.98
CA PRO A 481 -15.49 14.43 13.98
C PRO A 481 -15.64 14.98 12.57
N ILE A 482 -16.84 15.45 12.20
CA ILE A 482 -17.12 16.06 10.91
C ILE A 482 -16.37 17.39 10.79
N LEU A 483 -16.36 18.20 11.85
CA LEU A 483 -15.61 19.46 11.88
C LEU A 483 -14.10 19.22 11.82
N TYR A 484 -13.57 18.22 12.54
CA TYR A 484 -12.16 17.84 12.49
C TYR A 484 -11.76 17.40 11.09
N TYR A 485 -12.61 16.61 10.42
CA TYR A 485 -12.39 16.18 9.05
C TYR A 485 -12.28 17.36 8.08
N ILE A 486 -13.24 18.30 8.14
CA ILE A 486 -13.26 19.50 7.30
C ILE A 486 -12.00 20.34 7.57
N ASN A 487 -11.69 20.59 8.84
CA ASN A 487 -10.57 21.40 9.27
C ASN A 487 -9.22 20.79 8.81
N MET A 488 -9.04 19.48 8.97
CA MET A 488 -7.88 18.75 8.48
C MET A 488 -7.71 18.86 6.95
N ARG A 489 -8.80 18.88 6.16
CA ARG A 489 -8.70 19.03 4.71
C ARG A 489 -8.14 20.39 4.29
N TYR A 490 -8.49 21.46 5.01
CA TYR A 490 -7.94 22.80 4.76
C TYR A 490 -6.48 22.91 5.21
N VAL A 491 -6.12 22.36 6.38
CA VAL A 491 -4.73 22.35 6.89
C VAL A 491 -3.76 21.71 5.89
N LYS A 492 -4.19 20.65 5.18
CA LYS A 492 -3.37 19.96 4.18
C LYS A 492 -2.83 20.88 3.08
N ASN A 493 -3.61 21.88 2.68
CA ASN A 493 -3.23 22.76 1.56
C ASN A 493 -2.22 23.82 2.00
N ILE A 494 -2.11 24.11 3.30
CA ILE A 494 -1.26 25.18 3.84
C ILE A 494 0.21 25.00 3.46
N PRO A 495 0.87 23.83 3.65
CA PRO A 495 2.28 23.66 3.29
C PRO A 495 2.55 23.88 1.80
N MET A 496 1.66 23.42 0.93
CA MET A 496 1.78 23.63 -0.52
C MET A 496 1.68 25.12 -0.86
N LEU A 497 0.68 25.82 -0.32
CA LEU A 497 0.48 27.25 -0.54
C LEU A 497 1.66 28.07 -0.02
N LEU A 498 2.22 27.73 1.15
CA LEU A 498 3.40 28.40 1.72
C LEU A 498 4.64 28.24 0.83
N ARG A 499 4.87 27.04 0.27
CA ARG A 499 5.97 26.84 -0.69
C ARG A 499 5.75 27.64 -1.96
N GLN A 500 4.55 27.62 -2.52
CA GLN A 500 4.20 28.39 -3.73
C GLN A 500 4.36 29.90 -3.51
N LEU A 501 3.94 30.41 -2.34
CA LEU A 501 4.13 31.81 -1.95
C LEU A 501 5.58 32.23 -1.80
N ARG A 502 6.52 31.30 -1.58
CA ARG A 502 7.95 31.60 -1.61
C ARG A 502 8.48 31.75 -3.04
N ILE A 503 7.92 31.01 -4.00
CA ILE A 503 8.39 30.95 -5.39
C ILE A 503 7.89 32.17 -6.19
N VAL A 504 6.61 32.52 -6.05
CA VAL A 504 5.98 33.57 -6.86
C VAL A 504 6.66 34.95 -6.73
N PRO A 505 7.07 35.43 -5.54
CA PRO A 505 7.81 36.69 -5.40
C PRO A 505 9.14 36.73 -6.15
N ILE A 506 9.86 35.60 -6.26
CA ILE A 506 11.13 35.49 -6.99
C ILE A 506 10.92 35.85 -8.46
N ILE A 507 9.78 35.44 -9.04
CA ILE A 507 9.42 35.73 -10.42
C ILE A 507 9.12 37.22 -10.61
N ILE A 508 8.43 37.84 -9.66
CA ILE A 508 8.08 39.27 -9.70
C ILE A 508 9.35 40.14 -9.62
N MET A 509 10.29 39.78 -8.74
CA MET A 509 11.59 40.47 -8.61
C MET A 509 12.54 40.19 -9.80
N GLY A 510 12.22 39.19 -10.62
CA GLY A 510 13.08 38.63 -11.67
C GLY A 510 13.30 39.48 -12.92
N ARG A 511 12.72 40.69 -13.05
CA ARG A 511 13.05 41.60 -14.17
C ARG A 511 14.36 42.37 -13.97
N ILE A 512 14.92 42.35 -12.76
CA ILE A 512 16.07 43.19 -12.39
C ILE A 512 17.39 42.38 -12.30
N ASN A 513 17.34 41.04 -12.34
CA ASN A 513 18.41 40.23 -11.73
C ASN A 513 18.97 39.11 -12.62
N VAL A 514 20.31 39.10 -12.75
CA VAL A 514 21.20 37.96 -13.12
C VAL A 514 20.95 36.72 -12.26
N TRP A 515 20.22 36.87 -11.16
CA TRP A 515 19.91 35.83 -10.18
C TRP A 515 18.82 34.84 -10.63
N ARG A 516 18.25 34.97 -11.83
CA ARG A 516 17.26 34.01 -12.40
C ARG A 516 17.86 32.84 -13.20
N GLU A 517 19.18 32.77 -13.30
CA GLU A 517 19.86 31.77 -14.13
C GLU A 517 19.59 30.35 -13.64
N THR A 518 19.66 30.10 -12.33
CA THR A 518 19.44 28.77 -11.74
C THR A 518 18.00 28.27 -11.94
N GLU A 519 16.99 29.14 -11.87
CA GLU A 519 15.62 28.73 -12.18
C GLU A 519 15.40 28.46 -13.67
N ARG A 520 16.09 29.19 -14.55
CA ARG A 520 16.08 28.95 -16.00
C ARG A 520 16.76 27.63 -16.35
N GLU A 521 17.87 27.31 -15.69
CA GLU A 521 18.53 26.00 -15.76
C GLU A 521 17.55 24.87 -15.38
N ILE A 522 16.80 25.01 -14.29
CA ILE A 522 15.83 23.98 -13.89
C ILE A 522 14.69 23.83 -14.91
N ILE A 523 14.19 24.92 -15.47
CA ILE A 523 13.15 24.87 -16.51
C ILE A 523 13.67 24.13 -17.74
N THR A 524 14.89 24.43 -18.17
CA THR A 524 15.51 23.79 -19.34
C THR A 524 15.81 22.32 -19.08
N LEU A 525 16.46 21.99 -17.97
CA LEU A 525 16.70 20.60 -17.57
C LEU A 525 15.40 19.79 -17.54
N ARG A 526 14.31 20.35 -16.99
CA ARG A 526 13.01 19.68 -16.99
C ARG A 526 12.48 19.43 -18.40
N ALA A 527 12.60 20.41 -19.30
CA ALA A 527 12.14 20.28 -20.69
C ALA A 527 12.96 19.24 -21.47
N GLU A 528 14.28 19.24 -21.29
CA GLU A 528 15.19 18.27 -21.91
C GLU A 528 14.94 16.85 -21.38
N LEU A 529 14.76 16.70 -20.06
CA LEU A 529 14.36 15.43 -19.46
C LEU A 529 13.01 14.94 -19.94
N GLN A 530 12.05 15.84 -20.13
CA GLN A 530 10.74 15.46 -20.68
C GLN A 530 10.87 14.89 -22.10
N LEU A 531 11.75 15.46 -22.93
CA LEU A 531 12.06 14.92 -24.26
C LEU A 531 12.77 13.57 -24.16
N LEU A 532 13.78 13.46 -23.28
CA LEU A 532 14.57 12.25 -23.06
C LEU A 532 13.71 11.09 -22.55
N VAL A 533 12.85 11.34 -21.55
CA VAL A 533 11.91 10.34 -21.02
C VAL A 533 10.92 9.87 -22.09
N ARG A 534 10.39 10.77 -22.92
CA ARG A 534 9.49 10.39 -24.04
C ARG A 534 10.21 9.51 -25.05
N GLN A 535 11.43 9.89 -25.43
CA GLN A 535 12.26 9.11 -26.34
C GLN A 535 12.57 7.73 -25.74
N PHE A 536 13.02 7.68 -24.48
CA PHE A 536 13.33 6.44 -23.77
C PHE A 536 12.13 5.49 -23.70
N VAL A 537 10.95 5.98 -23.34
CA VAL A 537 9.73 5.16 -23.28
C VAL A 537 9.34 4.64 -24.68
N TYR A 538 9.52 5.46 -25.71
CA TYR A 538 9.21 5.06 -27.10
C TYR A 538 10.23 4.06 -27.67
N THR A 539 11.51 4.15 -27.31
CA THR A 539 12.57 3.26 -27.82
C THR A 539 12.66 1.94 -27.05
N MET A 540 12.52 1.98 -25.72
CA MET A 540 12.64 0.79 -24.86
C MET A 540 11.32 0.05 -24.69
N GLY A 541 10.19 0.76 -24.74
CA GLY A 541 8.86 0.17 -24.60
C GLY A 541 8.56 -1.01 -25.53
N PRO A 542 8.75 -0.87 -26.87
CA PRO A 542 8.52 -1.95 -27.84
C PRO A 542 9.39 -3.19 -27.60
N LYS A 543 10.58 -3.03 -26.99
CA LYS A 543 11.48 -4.14 -26.69
C LYS A 543 10.94 -5.04 -25.56
N VAL A 544 10.04 -4.51 -24.71
CA VAL A 544 9.43 -5.25 -23.59
C VAL A 544 8.21 -6.05 -24.05
N SER A 545 7.38 -5.47 -24.91
CA SER A 545 6.14 -6.10 -25.40
C SER A 545 5.72 -5.48 -26.73
N GLU A 546 5.28 -6.31 -27.67
CA GLU A 546 4.77 -5.87 -28.97
C GLU A 546 3.56 -4.93 -28.83
N ASN A 547 2.70 -5.18 -27.84
CA ASN A 547 1.50 -4.39 -27.58
C ASN A 547 1.77 -3.11 -26.77
N PHE A 548 3.02 -2.85 -26.36
CA PHE A 548 3.36 -1.73 -25.47
C PHE A 548 2.93 -0.37 -26.02
N LEU A 549 3.21 -0.11 -27.31
CA LEU A 549 2.85 1.17 -27.93
C LEU A 549 1.34 1.34 -28.05
N SER A 550 0.60 0.25 -28.27
CA SER A 550 -0.87 0.29 -28.30
C SER A 550 -1.42 0.64 -26.91
N GLU A 551 -0.90 0.02 -25.85
CA GLU A 551 -1.26 0.30 -24.46
C GLU A 551 -0.88 1.74 -24.04
N LEU A 552 0.27 2.23 -24.51
CA LEU A 552 0.70 3.61 -24.26
C LEU A 552 -0.20 4.62 -24.98
N ASN A 553 -0.47 4.40 -26.26
CA ASN A 553 -1.25 5.32 -27.10
C ASN A 553 -2.74 5.36 -26.72
N SER A 554 -3.29 4.28 -26.15
CA SER A 554 -4.66 4.30 -25.62
C SER A 554 -4.79 5.22 -24.40
N ASN A 555 -3.76 5.29 -23.57
CA ASN A 555 -3.71 6.16 -22.41
C ASN A 555 -3.35 7.60 -22.80
N PHE A 556 -2.33 7.77 -23.65
CA PHE A 556 -1.76 9.03 -24.09
C PHE A 556 -1.70 9.09 -25.63
N PRO A 557 -2.65 9.75 -26.29
CA PRO A 557 -2.67 9.81 -27.75
C PRO A 557 -1.38 10.40 -28.31
N LYS A 558 -0.75 9.69 -29.27
CA LYS A 558 0.52 10.11 -29.88
C LYS A 558 0.49 11.55 -30.40
N ILE A 559 -0.61 11.95 -31.04
CA ILE A 559 -0.79 13.31 -31.58
C ILE A 559 -0.61 14.38 -30.49
N LEU A 560 -1.17 14.13 -29.30
CA LEU A 560 -1.08 15.04 -28.16
C LEU A 560 0.39 15.17 -27.69
N VAL A 561 1.06 14.03 -27.51
CA VAL A 561 2.46 13.97 -27.07
C VAL A 561 3.38 14.62 -28.11
N ASP A 562 3.21 14.32 -29.39
CA ASP A 562 4.01 14.88 -30.49
C ASP A 562 3.81 16.40 -30.64
N SER A 563 2.57 16.89 -30.47
CA SER A 563 2.27 18.33 -30.51
C SER A 563 2.98 19.09 -29.40
N ASP A 564 3.02 18.52 -28.20
CA ASP A 564 3.71 19.10 -27.04
C ASP A 564 5.23 18.98 -27.17
N THR A 565 5.74 17.87 -27.70
CA THR A 565 7.16 17.71 -28.03
C THR A 565 7.62 18.79 -29.02
N LYS A 566 6.84 19.07 -30.06
CA LYS A 566 7.12 20.19 -30.99
C LYS A 566 7.06 21.56 -30.31
N ARG A 567 6.21 21.74 -29.29
CA ARG A 567 6.16 22.98 -28.49
C ARG A 567 7.41 23.13 -27.64
N LEU A 568 7.84 22.07 -26.94
CA LEU A 568 9.05 22.09 -26.12
C LEU A 568 10.30 22.41 -26.95
N LEU A 569 10.42 21.81 -28.13
CA LEU A 569 11.54 22.09 -29.04
C LEU A 569 11.54 23.53 -29.55
N ARG A 570 10.36 24.08 -29.91
CA ARG A 570 10.23 25.48 -30.37
C ARG A 570 10.59 26.50 -29.29
N ASN A 571 10.23 26.22 -28.05
CA ASN A 571 10.45 27.15 -26.95
C ASN A 571 11.78 26.90 -26.23
N LYS A 572 12.65 26.00 -26.72
CA LYS A 572 13.89 25.64 -26.04
C LYS A 572 14.73 26.88 -25.70
N ASP A 573 14.89 27.79 -26.66
CA ASP A 573 15.74 28.98 -26.55
C ASP A 573 15.16 30.10 -25.67
N GLU A 574 13.85 30.07 -25.41
CA GLU A 574 13.18 31.05 -24.54
C GLU A 574 13.56 30.85 -23.07
N TRP A 575 13.85 29.60 -22.69
CA TRP A 575 14.11 29.23 -21.30
C TRP A 575 15.58 29.06 -20.98
N MET A 576 16.46 29.07 -21.99
CA MET A 576 17.89 28.90 -21.77
C MET A 576 18.48 29.99 -20.88
N PRO A 577 19.42 29.62 -19.99
CA PRO A 577 20.22 30.59 -19.24
C PRO A 577 20.89 31.57 -20.20
N ILE A 578 20.96 32.85 -19.84
CA ILE A 578 21.44 33.93 -20.72
C ILE A 578 22.89 33.65 -21.14
N PHE A 579 23.71 33.14 -20.22
CA PHE A 579 25.11 32.81 -20.49
C PHE A 579 25.28 31.60 -21.42
N SER A 580 24.38 30.62 -21.35
CA SER A 580 24.39 29.48 -22.28
C SER A 580 23.95 29.90 -23.67
N ARG A 581 22.97 30.80 -23.75
CA ARG A 581 22.46 31.34 -25.01
C ARG A 581 23.50 32.19 -25.75
N SER A 582 24.20 33.08 -25.04
CA SER A 582 25.27 33.89 -25.65
C SER A 582 26.43 33.03 -26.17
N TYR A 583 26.74 31.91 -25.51
CA TYR A 583 27.73 30.96 -25.98
C TYR A 583 27.33 30.25 -27.28
N ILE A 584 26.05 29.93 -27.47
CA ILE A 584 25.53 29.29 -28.69
C ILE A 584 25.46 30.30 -29.83
N GLU A 585 24.92 31.50 -29.58
CA GLU A 585 24.84 32.59 -30.56
C GLU A 585 26.24 32.96 -31.08
N ASN A 586 27.24 33.07 -30.18
CA ASN A 586 28.63 33.29 -30.58
C ASN A 586 29.23 32.12 -31.38
N ARG A 587 28.74 30.89 -31.21
CA ARG A 587 29.22 29.72 -31.96
C ARG A 587 28.64 29.66 -33.37
N GLU A 588 27.40 30.10 -33.54
CA GLU A 588 26.74 30.27 -34.85
C GLU A 588 27.30 31.48 -35.62
N GLU A 589 27.76 32.54 -34.96
CA GLU A 589 28.47 33.64 -35.63
C GLU A 589 29.89 33.28 -36.08
N ILE A 590 30.52 32.28 -35.46
CA ILE A 590 31.88 31.83 -35.78
C ILE A 590 31.91 30.74 -36.87
N LEU A 591 30.82 29.99 -37.07
CA LEU A 591 30.64 28.97 -38.12
C LEU A 591 30.09 29.59 -39.41
#